data_AF-A0A7J2NHK3-F1
#
_entry.id   AF-A0A7J2NHK3-F1
#
_cell.length_a   1.000
_cell.length_b   1.000
_cell.length_c   1.000
_cell.angle_alpha   90.00
_cell.angle_beta   90.00
_cell.angle_gamma   90.00
#
_symmetry.space_group_name_H-M   'P 1'
#
loop_
_entity.id
_entity.type
_entity.pdbx_description
1 polymer ?
#
loop_
_entity_poly.entity_id
_entity_poly.type
_entity_poly.pdbx_seq_one_letter_code
_entity_poly.pdbx_strand_id
1 'polypeptide(L)'
;MVSDAVKKDIIPLPDKIGQVVGMVFIVIFVAFFVKHQTDSTGFFTSEFGTAEAIVFYAAALFGLVTGSAKIVFGRKNRVRPIELIGNILWIVVSVWMLVVFPFDFAHLADVLPEYLQPLLDWVSNDIGRILVVLGTIGGFIALFITSMLYIFVGKRLAEPVEKTEEETQPPENL
;
A
#
# COMPACT_ATOMS: atom_id res chain seq x y z
N MET A 1 -18.19 1.49 24.98
CA MET A 1 -16.94 1.91 24.28
C MET A 1 -16.10 0.74 23.75
N VAL A 2 -15.78 -0.31 24.53
CA VAL A 2 -15.04 -1.50 24.03
C VAL A 2 -15.80 -2.22 22.89
N SER A 3 -17.12 -2.34 23.03
CA SER A 3 -18.01 -2.88 21.99
C SER A 3 -17.94 -2.11 20.66
N ASP A 4 -17.73 -0.79 20.72
CA ASP A 4 -17.60 0.05 19.52
C ASP A 4 -16.25 -0.13 18.85
N ALA A 5 -15.17 -0.32 19.63
CA ALA A 5 -13.84 -0.63 19.09
C ALA A 5 -13.84 -1.98 18.35
N VAL A 6 -14.50 -2.99 18.92
CA VAL A 6 -14.65 -4.32 18.29
C VAL A 6 -15.46 -4.23 17.00
N LYS A 7 -16.58 -3.49 16.98
CA LYS A 7 -17.37 -3.28 15.77
C LYS A 7 -16.58 -2.54 14.68
N LYS A 8 -15.82 -1.51 15.04
CA LYS A 8 -14.99 -0.71 14.11
C LYS A 8 -13.77 -1.46 13.57
N ASP A 9 -13.31 -2.49 14.28
CA ASP A 9 -12.21 -3.36 13.84
C ASP A 9 -12.62 -4.29 12.69
N ILE A 10 -13.91 -4.60 12.55
CA ILE A 10 -14.43 -5.42 11.46
C ILE A 10 -14.29 -4.66 10.13
N ILE A 11 -13.82 -5.35 9.10
CA ILE A 11 -13.73 -4.82 7.74
C ILE A 11 -15.10 -5.02 7.07
N PRO A 12 -15.84 -3.93 6.74
CA PRO A 12 -17.14 -4.03 6.09
C PRO A 12 -17.00 -4.53 4.64
N LEU A 13 -18.11 -5.03 4.07
CA LEU A 13 -18.11 -5.60 2.73
C LEU A 13 -17.63 -4.63 1.62
N PRO A 14 -18.04 -3.35 1.60
CA PRO A 14 -17.52 -2.39 0.61
C PRO A 14 -15.99 -2.26 0.67
N ASP A 15 -15.40 -2.24 1.87
CA ASP A 15 -13.94 -2.18 2.03
C ASP A 15 -13.26 -3.43 1.44
N LYS A 16 -13.88 -4.61 1.57
CA LYS A 16 -13.38 -5.86 0.98
C LYS A 16 -13.47 -5.84 -0.56
N ILE A 17 -14.56 -5.32 -1.12
CA ILE A 17 -14.69 -5.13 -2.58
C ILE A 17 -13.59 -4.18 -3.07
N GLY A 18 -13.34 -3.09 -2.33
CA GLY A 18 -12.22 -2.19 -2.60
C GLY A 18 -10.87 -2.89 -2.61
N GLN A 19 -10.64 -3.89 -1.74
CA GLN A 19 -9.41 -4.70 -1.78
C GLN A 19 -9.30 -5.52 -3.06
N VAL A 20 -10.38 -6.16 -3.51
CA VAL A 20 -10.40 -6.95 -4.75
C VAL A 20 -10.11 -6.05 -5.95
N VAL A 21 -10.76 -4.89 -6.01
CA VAL A 21 -10.50 -3.90 -7.07
C VAL A 21 -9.03 -3.46 -7.05
N GLY A 22 -8.49 -3.12 -5.88
CA GLY A 22 -7.07 -2.77 -5.71
C GLY A 22 -6.12 -3.87 -6.18
N MET A 23 -6.42 -5.14 -5.91
CA MET A 23 -5.63 -6.26 -6.42
C MET A 23 -5.62 -6.35 -7.94
N VAL A 24 -6.79 -6.14 -8.58
CA VAL A 24 -6.87 -6.11 -10.04
C VAL A 24 -5.98 -5.01 -10.61
N PHE A 25 -5.99 -3.82 -10.00
CA PHE A 25 -5.08 -2.74 -10.39
C PHE A 25 -3.59 -3.11 -10.21
N ILE A 26 -3.22 -3.81 -9.13
CA ILE A 26 -1.85 -4.29 -8.93
C ILE A 26 -1.44 -5.27 -10.03
N VAL A 27 -2.32 -6.20 -10.42
CA VAL A 27 -2.05 -7.16 -11.51
C VAL A 27 -1.86 -6.43 -12.83
N ILE A 28 -2.73 -5.46 -13.15
CA ILE A 28 -2.62 -4.64 -14.36
C ILE A 28 -1.31 -3.84 -14.34
N PHE A 29 -0.99 -3.19 -13.22
CA PHE A 29 0.24 -2.44 -13.03
C PHE A 29 1.48 -3.30 -13.26
N VAL A 30 1.55 -4.48 -12.63
CA VAL A 30 2.68 -5.41 -12.81
C VAL A 30 2.76 -5.89 -14.26
N ALA A 31 1.64 -6.26 -14.87
CA ALA A 31 1.61 -6.70 -16.27
C ALA A 31 2.12 -5.61 -17.24
N PHE A 32 1.76 -4.35 -17.00
CA PHE A 32 2.22 -3.20 -17.77
C PHE A 32 3.75 -3.08 -17.73
N PHE A 33 4.36 -3.15 -16.55
CA PHE A 33 5.83 -3.09 -16.43
C PHE A 33 6.53 -4.35 -16.97
N VAL A 34 5.94 -5.53 -16.77
CA VAL A 34 6.47 -6.76 -17.39
C VAL A 34 6.47 -6.64 -18.92
N LYS A 35 5.45 -5.98 -19.51
CA LYS A 35 5.42 -5.73 -20.96
C LYS A 35 6.57 -4.84 -21.40
N HIS A 36 6.84 -3.73 -20.71
CA HIS A 36 8.00 -2.88 -21.00
C HIS A 36 9.33 -3.65 -20.99
N GLN A 37 9.49 -4.54 -20.02
CA GLN A 37 10.71 -5.34 -19.84
C GLN A 37 10.86 -6.44 -20.90
N THR A 38 9.75 -7.10 -21.28
CA THR A 38 9.77 -8.17 -22.29
C THR A 38 9.92 -7.61 -23.71
N ASP A 39 9.35 -6.45 -23.99
CA ASP A 39 9.48 -5.77 -25.29
C ASP A 39 10.77 -4.96 -25.45
N SER A 40 11.51 -4.75 -24.36
CA SER A 40 12.72 -3.91 -24.35
C SER A 40 12.49 -2.49 -24.90
N THR A 41 11.37 -1.88 -24.52
CA THR A 41 10.94 -0.54 -24.97
C THR A 41 11.94 0.58 -24.69
N GLY A 42 12.86 0.39 -23.74
CA GLY A 42 13.76 1.44 -23.25
C GLY A 42 13.30 2.08 -21.94
N PHE A 43 12.08 1.78 -21.47
CA PHE A 43 11.56 2.30 -20.20
C PHE A 43 12.45 1.91 -19.00
N PHE A 44 12.93 0.68 -18.94
CA PHE A 44 13.90 0.25 -17.93
C PHE A 44 15.32 0.46 -18.47
N THR A 45 16.13 1.23 -17.74
CA THR A 45 17.52 1.48 -18.13
C THR A 45 18.42 0.30 -17.78
N SER A 46 19.69 0.34 -18.19
CA SER A 46 20.69 -0.67 -17.84
C SER A 46 20.92 -0.84 -16.32
N GLU A 47 20.53 0.15 -15.52
CA GLU A 47 20.60 0.10 -14.06
C GLU A 47 19.48 -0.77 -13.46
N PHE A 48 18.43 -1.11 -14.23
CA PHE A 48 17.36 -2.01 -13.79
C PHE A 48 17.75 -3.47 -14.03
N GLY A 49 18.61 -4.00 -13.18
CA GLY A 49 19.05 -5.39 -13.22
C GLY A 49 18.04 -6.38 -12.63
N THR A 50 18.52 -7.61 -12.44
CA THR A 50 17.70 -8.70 -11.87
C THR A 50 17.33 -8.44 -10.41
N ALA A 51 18.24 -7.89 -9.61
CA ALA A 51 17.97 -7.60 -8.21
C ALA A 51 16.90 -6.51 -8.06
N GLU A 52 17.01 -5.45 -8.87
CA GLU A 52 16.09 -4.33 -8.93
C GLU A 52 14.70 -4.81 -9.36
N ALA A 53 14.63 -5.66 -10.38
CA ALA A 53 13.39 -6.28 -10.82
C ALA A 53 12.73 -7.11 -9.72
N ILE A 54 13.49 -8.00 -9.05
CA ILE A 54 12.96 -8.83 -7.96
C ILE A 54 12.37 -7.94 -6.86
N VAL A 55 13.11 -6.93 -6.43
CA VAL A 55 12.71 -6.05 -5.34
C VAL A 55 11.49 -5.20 -5.74
N PHE A 56 11.47 -4.64 -6.95
CA PHE A 56 10.35 -3.87 -7.50
C PHE A 56 9.06 -4.70 -7.59
N TYR A 57 9.12 -5.85 -8.24
CA TYR A 57 7.94 -6.70 -8.42
C TYR A 57 7.50 -7.35 -7.10
N ALA A 58 8.42 -7.74 -6.23
CA ALA A 58 8.07 -8.25 -4.91
C ALA A 58 7.31 -7.20 -4.09
N ALA A 59 7.77 -5.94 -4.09
CA ALA A 59 7.09 -4.86 -3.40
C ALA A 59 5.69 -4.59 -3.97
N ALA A 60 5.56 -4.53 -5.30
CA ALA A 60 4.26 -4.34 -5.95
C ALA A 60 3.30 -5.51 -5.65
N LEU A 61 3.76 -6.75 -5.80
CA LEU A 61 2.95 -7.96 -5.58
C LEU A 61 2.62 -8.17 -4.09
N PHE A 62 3.40 -7.62 -3.16
CA PHE A 62 3.07 -7.67 -1.74
C PHE A 62 1.73 -6.98 -1.42
N GLY A 63 1.29 -6.04 -2.26
CA GLY A 63 -0.07 -5.49 -2.20
C GLY A 63 -1.17 -6.56 -2.34
N LEU A 64 -0.93 -7.63 -3.10
CA LEU A 64 -1.86 -8.76 -3.19
C LEU A 64 -1.93 -9.53 -1.86
N VAL A 65 -0.80 -9.69 -1.18
CA VAL A 65 -0.71 -10.36 0.13
C VAL A 65 -1.51 -9.58 1.17
N THR A 66 -1.31 -8.25 1.25
CA THR A 66 -2.02 -7.40 2.21
C THR A 66 -3.53 -7.37 1.94
N GLY A 67 -3.94 -7.21 0.69
CA GLY A 67 -5.36 -7.26 0.33
C GLY A 67 -5.99 -8.63 0.66
N SER A 68 -5.27 -9.72 0.42
CA SER A 68 -5.76 -11.08 0.67
C SER A 68 -5.93 -11.30 2.17
N ALA A 69 -4.96 -10.86 2.97
CA ALA A 69 -5.05 -10.87 4.41
C ALA A 69 -6.27 -10.11 4.92
N LYS A 70 -6.60 -8.93 4.37
CA LYS A 70 -7.81 -8.17 4.74
C LYS A 70 -9.10 -8.94 4.46
N ILE A 71 -9.18 -9.60 3.32
CA ILE A 71 -10.36 -10.38 2.95
C ILE A 71 -10.52 -11.58 3.88
N VAL A 72 -9.43 -12.34 4.09
CA VAL A 72 -9.41 -13.58 4.88
C VAL A 72 -9.63 -13.32 6.37
N PHE A 73 -8.87 -12.40 6.97
CA PHE A 73 -8.96 -12.16 8.41
C PHE A 73 -10.16 -11.29 8.79
N GLY A 74 -10.64 -10.43 7.89
CA GLY A 74 -11.83 -9.60 8.09
C GLY A 74 -11.74 -8.60 9.25
N ARG A 75 -10.56 -8.44 9.86
CA ARG A 75 -10.30 -7.57 11.01
C ARG A 75 -9.07 -6.72 10.77
N LYS A 76 -9.20 -5.40 10.94
CA LYS A 76 -8.14 -4.43 10.65
C LYS A 76 -6.91 -4.70 11.50
N ASN A 77 -7.06 -4.85 12.82
CA ASN A 77 -5.91 -4.95 13.72
C ASN A 77 -5.06 -6.21 13.52
N ARG A 78 -5.67 -7.33 13.08
CA ARG A 78 -4.93 -8.57 12.76
C ARG A 78 -4.07 -8.43 11.51
N VAL A 79 -4.47 -7.56 10.57
CA VAL A 79 -3.78 -7.39 9.28
C VAL A 79 -2.68 -6.34 9.34
N ARG A 80 -2.77 -5.40 10.29
CA ARG A 80 -1.81 -4.29 10.43
C ARG A 80 -0.34 -4.70 10.45
N PRO A 81 0.10 -5.78 11.14
CA PRO A 81 1.50 -6.21 11.06
C PRO A 81 1.95 -6.51 9.62
N ILE A 82 1.08 -7.11 8.81
CA ILE A 82 1.34 -7.40 7.40
C ILE A 82 1.39 -6.08 6.60
N GLU A 83 0.48 -5.14 6.86
CA GLU A 83 0.51 -3.81 6.25
C GLU A 83 1.80 -3.04 6.58
N LEU A 84 2.31 -3.14 7.82
CA LEU A 84 3.56 -2.52 8.23
C LEU A 84 4.75 -3.06 7.43
N ILE A 85 4.84 -4.39 7.26
CA ILE A 85 5.87 -5.02 6.44
C ILE A 85 5.77 -4.51 5.00
N GLY A 86 4.56 -4.43 4.44
CA GLY A 86 4.32 -3.92 3.10
C GLY A 86 4.74 -2.47 2.93
N ASN A 87 4.42 -1.61 3.90
CA ASN A 87 4.82 -0.20 3.89
C ASN A 87 6.35 -0.03 3.97
N ILE A 88 7.02 -0.80 4.83
CA ILE A 88 8.49 -0.77 4.93
C ILE A 88 9.12 -1.21 3.61
N LEU A 89 8.64 -2.32 3.04
CA LEU A 89 9.11 -2.82 1.75
C LEU A 89 8.94 -1.75 0.66
N TRP A 90 7.74 -1.18 0.55
CA TRP A 90 7.45 -0.10 -0.40
C TRP A 90 8.41 1.09 -0.25
N ILE A 91 8.63 1.57 0.98
CA ILE A 91 9.56 2.68 1.26
C ILE A 91 10.99 2.35 0.83
N VAL A 92 11.48 1.16 1.20
CA VAL A 92 12.85 0.74 0.85
C VAL A 92 13.03 0.71 -0.67
N VAL A 93 12.07 0.11 -1.38
CA VAL A 93 12.09 0.04 -2.84
C VAL A 93 11.98 1.43 -3.47
N SER A 94 11.05 2.26 -3.00
CA SER A 94 10.81 3.57 -3.59
C SER A 94 11.99 4.52 -3.36
N VAL A 95 12.62 4.49 -2.18
CA VAL A 95 13.85 5.24 -1.90
C VAL A 95 15.00 4.76 -2.79
N TRP A 96 15.19 3.45 -2.94
CA TRP A 96 16.19 2.92 -3.86
C TRP A 96 15.96 3.39 -5.30
N MET A 97 14.70 3.32 -5.77
CA MET A 97 14.32 3.79 -7.10
C MET A 97 14.50 5.29 -7.27
N LEU A 98 14.46 6.11 -6.21
CA LEU A 98 14.79 7.53 -6.30
C LEU A 98 16.29 7.79 -6.42
N VAL A 99 17.12 6.96 -5.79
CA VAL A 99 18.58 7.09 -5.81
C VAL A 99 19.14 6.64 -7.16
N VAL A 100 18.73 5.47 -7.64
CA VAL A 100 19.21 4.92 -8.91
C VAL A 100 18.44 5.51 -10.10
N PHE A 101 17.14 5.76 -9.92
CA PHE A 101 16.21 6.23 -10.95
C PHE A 101 16.35 5.48 -12.30
N PRO A 102 16.10 4.16 -12.31
CA PRO A 102 16.39 3.31 -13.47
C PRO A 102 15.25 3.34 -14.52
N PHE A 103 14.58 4.48 -14.67
CA PHE A 103 13.41 4.64 -15.53
C PHE A 103 13.64 5.72 -16.59
N ASP A 104 13.20 5.46 -17.81
CA ASP A 104 13.05 6.45 -18.86
C ASP A 104 11.58 6.59 -19.26
N PHE A 105 10.92 7.59 -18.69
CA PHE A 105 9.50 7.88 -18.89
C PHE A 105 9.18 8.35 -20.31
N ALA A 106 10.17 8.70 -21.13
CA ALA A 106 9.94 8.94 -22.57
C ALA A 106 9.34 7.71 -23.27
N HIS A 107 9.63 6.51 -22.74
CA HIS A 107 9.16 5.24 -23.27
C HIS A 107 7.96 4.68 -22.50
N LEU A 108 7.34 5.43 -21.58
CA LEU A 108 6.25 4.93 -20.73
C LEU A 108 5.02 4.52 -21.57
N ALA A 109 4.73 5.21 -22.66
CA ALA A 109 3.54 4.94 -23.46
C ALA A 109 3.73 3.82 -24.49
N ASP A 110 4.96 3.38 -24.76
CA ASP A 110 5.31 2.53 -25.91
C ASP A 110 4.60 1.17 -25.92
N VAL A 111 4.17 0.66 -24.77
CA VAL A 111 3.42 -0.60 -24.66
C VAL A 111 1.93 -0.45 -24.97
N LEU A 112 1.43 0.78 -25.03
CA LEU A 112 0.04 1.06 -25.29
C LEU A 112 -0.24 1.15 -26.79
N PRO A 113 -1.46 0.77 -27.23
CA PRO A 113 -1.94 1.10 -28.57
C PRO A 113 -1.87 2.61 -28.84
N GLU A 114 -1.61 3.01 -30.08
CA GLU A 114 -1.42 4.41 -30.49
C GLU A 114 -2.51 5.37 -29.97
N TYR A 115 -3.77 4.94 -29.93
CA TYR A 115 -4.89 5.76 -29.47
C TYR A 115 -4.93 5.97 -27.94
N LEU A 116 -4.15 5.21 -27.16
CA LEU A 116 -4.02 5.36 -25.70
C LEU A 116 -2.69 6.01 -25.29
N GLN A 117 -1.69 6.07 -26.18
CA GLN A 117 -0.39 6.67 -25.89
C GLN A 117 -0.48 8.11 -25.34
N PRO A 118 -1.37 9.00 -25.86
CA PRO A 118 -1.50 10.36 -25.34
C PRO A 118 -1.87 10.45 -23.85
N LEU A 119 -2.42 9.38 -23.26
CA LEU A 119 -2.73 9.34 -21.83
C LEU A 119 -1.46 9.36 -20.94
N LEU A 120 -0.34 8.85 -21.47
CA LEU A 120 0.92 8.70 -20.73
C LEU A 120 2.09 9.48 -21.34
N ASP A 121 2.03 9.87 -22.62
CA ASP A 121 3.11 10.61 -23.31
C ASP A 121 3.53 11.91 -22.64
N TRP A 122 2.63 12.55 -21.90
CA TRP A 122 2.91 13.81 -21.21
C TRP A 122 3.78 13.62 -19.95
N VAL A 123 3.99 12.39 -19.50
CA VAL A 123 4.77 12.09 -18.29
C VAL A 123 6.26 12.10 -18.62
N SER A 124 6.93 13.19 -18.26
CA SER A 124 8.38 13.30 -18.38
C SER A 124 9.12 12.60 -17.22
N ASN A 125 10.44 12.44 -17.36
CA ASN A 125 11.29 11.91 -16.30
C ASN A 125 11.19 12.72 -14.99
N ASP A 126 11.05 14.04 -15.07
CA ASP A 126 10.87 14.90 -13.90
C ASP A 126 9.53 14.63 -13.21
N ILE A 127 8.46 14.47 -13.98
CA ILE A 127 7.13 14.13 -13.45
C ILE A 127 7.17 12.73 -12.82
N GLY A 128 7.77 11.75 -13.51
CA GLY A 128 7.98 10.41 -12.98
C GLY A 128 8.71 10.42 -11.64
N ARG A 129 9.80 11.19 -11.53
CA ARG A 129 10.54 11.36 -10.27
C ARG A 129 9.68 11.98 -9.17
N ILE A 130 8.91 13.03 -9.48
CA ILE A 130 7.98 13.64 -8.53
C ILE A 130 6.95 12.61 -8.05
N LEU A 131 6.39 11.79 -8.94
CA LEU A 131 5.44 10.74 -8.57
C LEU A 131 6.05 9.71 -7.62
N VAL A 132 7.29 9.27 -7.85
CA VAL A 132 7.98 8.35 -6.95
C VAL A 132 8.27 9.02 -5.59
N VAL A 133 8.63 10.30 -5.56
CA VAL A 133 8.80 11.06 -4.30
C VAL A 133 7.49 11.12 -3.52
N LEU A 134 6.38 11.46 -4.18
CA LEU A 134 5.05 11.51 -3.55
C LEU A 134 4.63 10.12 -3.04
N GLY A 135 4.86 9.07 -3.81
CA GLY A 135 4.62 7.69 -3.40
C GLY A 135 5.46 7.27 -2.18
N THR A 136 6.71 7.74 -2.11
CA THR A 136 7.60 7.51 -0.96
C THR A 136 7.10 8.20 0.30
N ILE A 137 6.75 9.50 0.20
CA ILE A 137 6.18 10.28 1.31
C ILE A 137 4.87 9.64 1.79
N GLY A 138 3.99 9.25 0.86
CA GLY A 138 2.76 8.54 1.17
C GLY A 138 3.01 7.24 1.94
N GLY A 139 4.05 6.48 1.56
CA GLY A 139 4.50 5.29 2.27
C GLY A 139 4.88 5.57 3.73
N PHE A 140 5.66 6.62 3.99
CA PHE A 140 6.03 7.03 5.36
C PHE A 140 4.80 7.42 6.20
N ILE A 141 3.89 8.20 5.62
CA ILE A 141 2.64 8.60 6.29
C ILE A 141 1.81 7.36 6.62
N ALA A 142 1.64 6.44 5.66
CA ALA A 142 0.91 5.19 5.85
C ALA A 142 1.54 4.31 6.93
N LEU A 143 2.87 4.19 6.95
CA LEU A 143 3.61 3.46 7.98
C LEU A 143 3.33 4.04 9.38
N PHE A 144 3.42 5.36 9.52
CA PHE A 144 3.17 6.05 10.77
C PHE A 144 1.73 5.85 11.28
N ILE A 145 0.73 6.10 10.42
CA ILE A 145 -0.69 5.93 10.77
C ILE A 145 -0.99 4.48 11.14
N THR A 146 -0.52 3.52 10.34
CA THR A 146 -0.75 2.09 10.59
C THR A 146 -0.14 1.65 11.91
N SER A 147 1.07 2.13 12.22
CA SER A 147 1.78 1.83 13.47
C SER A 147 1.02 2.36 14.68
N MET A 148 0.61 3.63 14.64
CA MET A 148 -0.20 4.23 15.71
C MET A 148 -1.48 3.44 15.91
N LEU A 149 -2.23 3.20 14.83
CA LEU A 149 -3.50 2.49 14.90
C LEU A 149 -3.32 1.09 15.50
N TYR A 150 -2.30 0.34 15.08
CA TYR A 150 -2.01 -1.00 15.59
C TYR A 150 -1.84 -1.01 17.11
N ILE A 151 -1.04 -0.09 17.63
CA ILE A 151 -0.79 0.00 19.08
C ILE A 151 -2.03 0.46 19.83
N PHE A 152 -2.68 1.56 19.41
CA PHE A 152 -3.78 2.16 20.18
C PHE A 152 -5.06 1.32 20.15
N VAL A 153 -5.43 0.77 19.00
CA VAL A 153 -6.61 -0.11 18.92
C VAL A 153 -6.30 -1.45 19.57
N GLY A 154 -5.07 -1.96 19.43
CA GLY A 154 -4.64 -3.19 20.10
C GLY A 154 -4.82 -3.10 21.62
N LYS A 155 -4.39 -1.99 22.24
CA LYS A 155 -4.60 -1.73 23.67
C LYS A 155 -6.09 -1.72 24.05
N ARG A 156 -6.92 -0.98 23.30
CA ARG A 156 -8.37 -0.90 23.56
C ARG A 156 -9.12 -2.23 23.39
N LEU A 157 -8.63 -3.10 22.51
CA LEU A 157 -9.21 -4.44 22.33
C LEU A 157 -8.83 -5.42 23.45
N ALA A 158 -7.80 -5.10 24.25
CA ALA A 158 -7.32 -5.93 25.35
C ALA A 158 -7.90 -5.53 26.73
N GLU A 159 -8.58 -4.38 26.82
CA GLU A 159 -9.20 -3.91 28.06
C GLU A 159 -10.46 -4.74 28.43
N PRO A 160 -10.56 -5.26 29.67
CA PRO A 160 -11.73 -6.01 30.12
C PRO A 160 -12.95 -5.09 30.27
N VAL A 161 -14.12 -5.58 29.84
CA VAL A 161 -15.40 -4.84 29.75
C VAL A 161 -15.86 -4.27 31.10
N GLU A 162 -15.51 -4.94 32.20
CA GLU A 162 -16.00 -4.63 33.56
C GLU A 162 -15.38 -3.37 34.18
N LYS A 163 -14.12 -3.04 33.85
CA LYS A 163 -13.44 -1.85 34.41
C LYS A 163 -14.00 -0.52 33.90
N THR A 164 -14.77 -0.53 32.81
CA THR A 164 -15.26 0.70 32.18
C THR A 164 -16.60 1.17 32.77
N GLU A 165 -17.36 0.30 33.43
CA GLU A 165 -18.67 0.68 34.00
C GLU A 165 -18.54 1.37 35.38
N GLU A 166 -17.57 0.95 36.21
CA GLU A 166 -17.33 1.57 37.54
C GLU A 166 -16.86 3.03 37.47
N GLU A 167 -16.16 3.45 36.39
CA GLU A 167 -15.58 4.80 36.28
C GLU A 167 -16.58 5.85 35.73
N THR A 168 -17.74 5.40 35.23
CA THR A 168 -18.80 6.27 34.70
C THR A 168 -19.98 6.48 35.64
N GLN A 169 -20.00 5.84 36.81
CA GLN A 169 -21.02 6.16 37.80
C GLN A 169 -20.67 7.50 38.47
N PRO A 170 -21.55 8.52 38.39
CA PRO A 170 -21.34 9.75 39.14
C PRO A 170 -21.31 9.41 40.64
N PRO A 171 -20.55 10.16 41.46
CA PRO A 171 -20.49 9.91 42.89
C PRO A 171 -21.91 9.92 43.44
N GLU A 172 -22.29 8.80 44.06
CA GLU A 172 -23.57 8.62 44.71
C GLU A 172 -23.62 9.67 45.83
N ASN A 173 -24.43 10.71 45.63
CA ASN A 173 -24.52 11.83 46.57
C ASN A 173 -25.06 11.29 47.91
N LEU A 174 -24.17 11.21 48.90
CA LEU A 174 -24.50 11.05 50.32
C LEU A 174 -24.92 12.40 50.93
#